data_AF-A0A1B6IYD7-F1
#
_entry.id   AF-A0A1B6IYD7-F1
#
_cell.length_a   1.000
_cell.length_b   1.000
_cell.length_c   1.000
_cell.angle_alpha   90.00
_cell.angle_beta   90.00
_cell.angle_gamma   90.00
#
_symmetry.space_group_name_H-M   'P 1'
#
loop_
_entity.id
_entity.type
_entity.pdbx_description
1 polymer ?
#
loop_
_entity_poly.entity_id
_entity_poly.type
_entity_poly.pdbx_seq_one_letter_code
_entity_poly.pdbx_strand_id
1 'polypeptide(L)'
;QKSKDGGTDGIKTCTNSSQVILSIVNDIAREIYLKRKITIFEGVLAGAITLVRNVLLSSVDLSKESQDTVVKMLRSVVMARPGSLVLHQVLQLLLAATKYTNITEKLCHNSKKGAFLEDRVKSGFTFTAGSCVLQVLCKQVEIVESSKKYLLSDIFTSWVLTLFYGNSASPWWLFSVPSQSSCSCRPLISRLSFTLLGEACFIYPKLSPLNSEKPLYAKLLTQGIPVVSTLLFQDDYFGANVDADSVGYYELFVHSMTTFDIKLNEPCRNILESLCMQEYLRQPMCKCEGDTSEVNDLLKSLSCISNDSEVQECLNFQPQTKHIDTS
;
A
#
# COMPACT_ATOMS: atom_id res chain seq x y z
N GLN A 1 -12.72 -35.50 45.02
CA GLN A 1 -13.41 -34.61 44.07
C GLN A 1 -12.58 -33.34 43.92
N LYS A 2 -11.96 -33.13 42.75
CA LYS A 2 -11.15 -31.94 42.43
C LYS A 2 -12.04 -30.85 41.85
N SER A 3 -11.80 -29.61 42.27
CA SER A 3 -12.51 -28.40 41.87
C SER A 3 -12.38 -28.11 40.37
N LYS A 4 -13.51 -27.82 39.75
CA LYS A 4 -13.65 -27.07 38.50
C LYS A 4 -14.31 -25.75 38.88
N ASP A 5 -13.53 -24.70 39.07
CA ASP A 5 -14.00 -23.32 38.91
C ASP A 5 -12.78 -22.39 38.90
N GLY A 6 -12.62 -21.61 37.83
CA GLY A 6 -11.48 -20.71 37.68
C GLY A 6 -11.23 -20.14 36.29
N GLY A 7 -12.19 -20.23 35.35
CA GLY A 7 -11.98 -19.80 33.96
C GLY A 7 -12.65 -18.48 33.54
N THR A 8 -13.63 -17.97 34.28
CA THR A 8 -14.58 -16.96 33.74
C THR A 8 -14.35 -15.52 34.21
N ASP A 9 -13.66 -15.28 35.33
CA ASP A 9 -13.46 -13.92 35.87
C ASP A 9 -12.36 -13.12 35.18
N GLY A 10 -11.33 -13.78 34.63
CA GLY A 10 -10.25 -13.11 33.89
C GLY A 10 -10.70 -12.52 32.55
N ILE A 11 -11.66 -13.15 31.88
CA ILE A 11 -12.12 -12.72 30.54
C ILE A 11 -12.98 -11.45 30.63
N LYS A 12 -13.85 -11.35 31.64
CA LYS A 12 -14.72 -10.17 31.87
C LYS A 12 -13.94 -8.93 32.32
N THR A 13 -12.88 -9.11 33.10
CA THR A 13 -12.05 -8.00 33.57
C THR A 13 -11.19 -7.41 32.45
N CYS A 14 -10.58 -8.25 31.61
CA CYS A 14 -9.78 -7.78 30.46
C CYS A 14 -10.60 -7.10 29.35
N THR A 15 -11.85 -7.52 29.12
CA THR A 15 -12.75 -6.86 28.15
C THR A 15 -13.12 -5.45 28.62
N ASN A 16 -13.42 -5.28 29.90
CA ASN A 16 -13.68 -3.95 30.48
C ASN A 16 -12.46 -3.02 30.38
N SER A 17 -11.25 -3.52 30.67
CA SER A 17 -10.02 -2.73 30.53
C SER A 17 -9.76 -2.30 29.08
N SER A 18 -10.00 -3.18 28.11
CA SER A 18 -9.84 -2.88 26.69
C SER A 18 -10.80 -1.78 26.24
N GLN A 19 -12.06 -1.84 26.65
CA GLN A 19 -13.06 -0.82 26.31
C GLN A 19 -12.72 0.55 26.91
N VAL A 20 -12.22 0.59 28.15
CA VAL A 20 -11.77 1.84 28.79
C VAL A 20 -10.58 2.45 28.03
N ILE A 21 -9.58 1.64 27.66
CA ILE A 21 -8.43 2.11 26.87
C ILE A 21 -8.90 2.70 25.54
N LEU A 22 -9.77 1.99 24.82
CA LEU A 22 -10.30 2.45 23.54
C LEU A 22 -11.07 3.77 23.66
N SER A 23 -11.88 3.92 24.72
CA SER A 23 -12.62 5.17 24.98
C SER A 23 -11.67 6.34 25.22
N ILE A 24 -10.68 6.17 26.10
CA ILE A 24 -9.69 7.21 26.43
C ILE A 24 -8.91 7.62 25.18
N VAL A 25 -8.42 6.67 24.40
CA VAL A 25 -7.66 6.97 23.18
C VAL A 25 -8.55 7.68 22.14
N ASN A 26 -9.81 7.25 21.99
CA ASN A 26 -10.74 7.92 21.10
C ASN A 26 -11.00 9.37 21.52
N ASP A 27 -11.14 9.64 22.84
CA ASP A 27 -11.29 11.00 23.35
C ASP A 27 -10.04 11.86 23.09
N ILE A 28 -8.83 11.31 23.30
CA ILE A 28 -7.57 11.99 22.96
C ILE A 28 -7.51 12.34 21.48
N ALA A 29 -7.80 11.38 20.59
CA ALA A 29 -7.78 11.59 19.15
C ALA A 29 -8.79 12.66 18.72
N ARG A 30 -10.01 12.63 19.31
CA ARG A 30 -11.06 13.61 19.04
C ARG A 30 -10.66 15.01 19.51
N GLU A 31 -10.11 15.14 20.71
CA GLU A 31 -9.68 16.45 21.25
C GLU A 31 -8.55 17.07 20.41
N ILE A 32 -7.57 16.26 20.01
CA ILE A 32 -6.46 16.71 19.15
C ILE A 32 -6.99 17.17 17.78
N TYR A 33 -7.93 16.42 17.20
CA TYR A 33 -8.60 16.77 15.95
C TYR A 33 -9.39 18.09 16.06
N LEU A 34 -10.28 18.21 17.06
CA LEU A 34 -11.14 19.38 17.24
C LEU A 34 -10.33 20.66 17.51
N LYS A 35 -9.24 20.55 18.29
CA LYS A 35 -8.37 21.69 18.61
C LYS A 35 -7.36 22.01 17.48
N ARG A 36 -7.30 21.20 16.42
CA ARG A 36 -6.35 21.33 15.30
C ARG A 36 -4.88 21.36 15.77
N LYS A 37 -4.54 20.61 16.81
CA LYS A 37 -3.20 20.60 17.45
C LYS A 37 -2.37 19.35 17.12
N ILE A 38 -2.62 18.73 15.96
CA ILE A 38 -2.02 17.44 15.60
C ILE A 38 -0.50 17.51 15.56
N THR A 39 0.05 18.55 14.93
CA THR A 39 1.50 18.75 14.82
C THR A 39 2.20 18.91 16.18
N ILE A 40 1.49 19.40 17.20
CA ILE A 40 2.02 19.58 18.56
C ILE A 40 1.99 18.26 19.35
N PHE A 41 0.97 17.44 19.11
CA PHE A 41 0.71 16.21 19.86
C PHE A 41 0.94 14.93 19.06
N GLU A 42 1.75 14.96 17.99
CA GLU A 42 1.99 13.79 17.14
C GLU A 42 2.53 12.59 17.93
N GLY A 43 3.49 12.83 18.83
CA GLY A 43 4.05 11.76 19.67
C GLY A 43 3.00 11.13 20.61
N VAL A 44 2.14 11.96 21.21
CA VAL A 44 1.03 11.48 22.06
C VAL A 44 0.05 10.65 21.22
N LEU A 45 -0.30 11.13 20.03
CA LEU A 45 -1.23 10.45 19.15
C LEU A 45 -0.65 9.13 18.63
N ALA A 46 0.63 9.10 18.26
CA ALA A 46 1.34 7.89 17.88
C ALA A 46 1.37 6.85 19.01
N GLY A 47 1.65 7.29 20.25
CA GLY A 47 1.60 6.43 21.44
C GLY A 47 0.19 5.88 21.70
N ALA A 48 -0.83 6.72 21.58
CA ALA A 48 -2.21 6.33 21.77
C ALA A 48 -2.66 5.28 20.73
N ILE A 49 -2.30 5.46 19.45
CA ILE A 49 -2.56 4.48 18.38
C ILE A 49 -1.81 3.17 18.64
N THR A 50 -0.59 3.25 19.16
CA THR A 50 0.20 2.06 19.54
C THR A 50 -0.50 1.25 20.63
N LEU A 51 -1.10 1.91 21.63
CA LEU A 51 -1.89 1.23 22.67
C LEU A 51 -3.10 0.50 22.06
N VAL A 52 -3.83 1.15 21.15
CA VAL A 52 -4.97 0.52 20.47
C VAL A 52 -4.53 -0.67 19.63
N ARG A 53 -3.41 -0.56 18.91
CA ARG A 53 -2.81 -1.68 18.18
C ARG A 53 -2.51 -2.85 19.12
N ASN A 54 -1.93 -2.60 20.29
CA ASN A 54 -1.65 -3.66 21.25
C ASN A 54 -2.93 -4.31 21.81
N VAL A 55 -4.00 -3.53 22.00
CA VAL A 55 -5.33 -4.09 22.32
C VAL A 55 -5.82 -4.99 21.18
N LEU A 56 -5.68 -4.57 19.92
CA LEU A 56 -6.06 -5.40 18.76
C LEU A 56 -5.25 -6.69 18.69
N LEU A 57 -3.95 -6.65 19.00
CA LEU A 57 -3.05 -7.80 18.97
C LEU A 57 -3.21 -8.74 20.16
N SER A 58 -3.93 -8.31 21.21
CA SER A 58 -4.23 -9.18 22.35
C SER A 58 -5.07 -10.40 21.92
N SER A 59 -5.07 -11.43 22.76
CA SER A 59 -5.88 -12.64 22.57
C SER A 59 -7.38 -12.44 22.88
N VAL A 60 -7.77 -11.24 23.30
CA VAL A 60 -9.16 -10.92 23.64
C VAL A 60 -9.90 -10.44 22.40
N ASP A 61 -10.97 -11.13 22.04
CA ASP A 61 -11.86 -10.68 20.98
C ASP A 61 -12.62 -9.42 21.39
N LEU A 62 -12.60 -8.42 20.51
CA LEU A 62 -13.29 -7.16 20.73
C LEU A 62 -14.77 -7.24 20.37
N SER A 63 -15.61 -6.66 21.22
CA SER A 63 -17.02 -6.45 20.91
C SER A 63 -17.20 -5.54 19.69
N LYS A 64 -18.36 -5.62 19.04
CA LYS A 64 -18.68 -4.76 17.88
C LYS A 64 -18.61 -3.27 18.23
N GLU A 65 -19.02 -2.90 19.44
CA GLU A 65 -18.95 -1.51 19.94
C GLU A 65 -17.49 -1.03 20.09
N SER A 66 -16.62 -1.88 20.61
CA SER A 66 -15.18 -1.59 20.70
C SER A 66 -14.55 -1.45 19.31
N GLN A 67 -14.91 -2.33 18.37
CA GLN A 67 -14.46 -2.22 16.98
C GLN A 67 -14.95 -0.91 16.33
N ASP A 68 -16.20 -0.50 16.59
CA ASP A 68 -16.75 0.76 16.08
C ASP A 68 -16.04 1.99 16.67
N THR A 69 -15.55 1.88 17.90
CA THR A 69 -14.72 2.92 18.54
C THR A 69 -13.38 3.06 17.83
N VAL A 70 -12.75 1.95 17.44
CA VAL A 70 -11.51 1.98 16.63
C VAL A 70 -11.74 2.66 15.29
N VAL A 71 -12.85 2.38 14.62
CA VAL A 71 -13.22 3.03 13.34
C VAL A 71 -13.41 4.55 13.51
N LYS A 72 -14.11 4.99 14.56
CA LYS A 72 -14.30 6.42 14.87
C LYS A 72 -12.97 7.13 15.15
N MET A 73 -12.08 6.47 15.89
CA MET A 73 -10.74 6.98 16.17
C MET A 73 -9.92 7.10 14.88
N LEU A 74 -9.86 6.03 14.06
CA LEU A 74 -9.16 6.04 12.77
C LEU A 74 -9.64 7.18 11.87
N ARG A 75 -10.96 7.39 11.81
CA ARG A 75 -11.54 8.52 11.07
C ARG A 75 -11.02 9.85 11.59
N SER A 76 -11.06 10.07 12.90
CA SER A 76 -10.63 11.34 13.51
C SER A 76 -9.14 11.61 13.25
N VAL A 77 -8.30 10.58 13.37
CA VAL A 77 -6.85 10.66 13.12
C VAL A 77 -6.54 10.94 11.66
N VAL A 78 -7.12 10.19 10.73
CA VAL A 78 -6.84 10.35 9.30
C VAL A 78 -7.35 11.69 8.79
N MET A 79 -8.56 12.11 9.17
CA MET A 79 -9.12 13.40 8.75
C MET A 79 -8.36 14.60 9.32
N ALA A 80 -7.53 14.38 10.34
CA ALA A 80 -6.67 15.38 10.94
C ALA A 80 -5.50 15.79 10.00
N ARG A 81 -5.10 14.96 9.03
CA ARG A 81 -3.84 15.09 8.25
C ARG A 81 -2.60 14.99 9.14
N PRO A 82 -2.36 13.81 9.72
CA PRO A 82 -1.19 13.59 10.56
C PRO A 82 0.11 13.51 9.72
N GLY A 83 1.24 13.76 10.36
CA GLY A 83 2.57 13.54 9.77
C GLY A 83 2.94 12.06 9.65
N SER A 84 4.11 11.81 9.05
CA SER A 84 4.61 10.47 8.69
C SER A 84 4.69 9.50 9.88
N LEU A 85 5.07 9.98 11.06
CA LEU A 85 5.16 9.17 12.27
C LEU A 85 3.82 8.54 12.65
N VAL A 86 2.76 9.37 12.65
CA VAL A 86 1.41 8.93 13.01
C VAL A 86 0.81 8.10 11.88
N LEU A 87 1.03 8.45 10.61
CA LEU A 87 0.62 7.62 9.47
C LEU A 87 1.20 6.21 9.54
N HIS A 88 2.47 6.07 9.92
CA HIS A 88 3.09 4.76 10.13
C HIS A 88 2.36 3.96 11.22
N GLN A 89 2.01 4.60 12.35
CA GLN A 89 1.25 3.93 13.41
C GLN A 89 -0.18 3.59 12.98
N VAL A 90 -0.83 4.42 12.17
CA VAL A 90 -2.13 4.11 11.58
C VAL A 90 -2.05 2.87 10.70
N LEU A 91 -1.06 2.75 9.83
CA LEU A 91 -0.89 1.56 8.97
C LEU A 91 -0.56 0.31 9.80
N GLN A 92 0.26 0.43 10.85
CA GLN A 92 0.52 -0.66 11.80
C GLN A 92 -0.75 -1.12 12.53
N LEU A 93 -1.61 -0.18 12.90
CA LEU A 93 -2.91 -0.47 13.49
C LEU A 93 -3.84 -1.16 12.48
N LEU A 94 -3.87 -0.68 11.24
CA LEU A 94 -4.69 -1.28 10.16
C LEU A 94 -4.26 -2.71 9.85
N LEU A 95 -2.95 -2.98 9.84
CA LEU A 95 -2.43 -4.34 9.72
C LEU A 95 -2.95 -5.24 10.84
N ALA A 96 -2.89 -4.78 12.10
CA ALA A 96 -3.45 -5.53 13.23
C ALA A 96 -4.99 -5.67 13.16
N ALA A 97 -5.67 -4.71 12.54
CA ALA A 97 -7.11 -4.69 12.39
C ALA A 97 -7.65 -5.65 11.33
N THR A 98 -6.79 -6.19 10.45
CA THR A 98 -7.20 -7.09 9.36
C THR A 98 -7.98 -8.32 9.82
N LYS A 99 -7.72 -8.82 11.05
CA LYS A 99 -8.47 -9.93 11.64
C LYS A 99 -9.92 -9.59 12.03
N TYR A 100 -10.27 -8.31 12.10
CA TYR A 100 -11.59 -7.84 12.52
C TYR A 100 -12.41 -7.36 11.32
N THR A 101 -13.25 -8.24 10.78
CA THR A 101 -14.08 -7.94 9.59
C THR A 101 -14.95 -6.69 9.75
N ASN A 102 -15.57 -6.47 10.92
CA ASN A 102 -16.38 -5.26 11.14
C ASN A 102 -15.56 -3.96 11.13
N ILE A 103 -14.25 -4.00 11.44
CA ILE A 103 -13.37 -2.84 11.24
C ILE A 103 -13.07 -2.66 9.75
N THR A 104 -12.59 -3.71 9.07
CA THR A 104 -12.16 -3.63 7.66
C THR A 104 -13.31 -3.25 6.72
N GLU A 105 -14.52 -3.77 6.96
CA GLU A 105 -15.73 -3.42 6.19
C GLU A 105 -16.10 -1.95 6.31
N LYS A 106 -15.81 -1.30 7.44
CA LYS A 106 -16.17 0.11 7.72
C LYS A 106 -15.09 1.12 7.32
N LEU A 107 -13.91 0.66 6.88
CA LEU A 107 -12.86 1.54 6.36
C LEU A 107 -13.29 2.26 5.08
N CYS A 108 -14.08 1.57 4.25
CA CYS A 108 -14.76 2.15 3.11
C CYS A 108 -16.24 2.32 3.39
N HIS A 109 -16.76 3.50 3.09
CA HIS A 109 -18.20 3.77 3.05
C HIS A 109 -18.50 4.56 1.77
N ASN A 110 -19.70 4.40 1.21
CA ASN A 110 -20.12 5.12 0.01
C ASN A 110 -20.19 6.63 0.26
N SER A 111 -19.08 7.32 0.00
CA SER A 111 -18.99 8.76 0.16
C SER A 111 -19.81 9.46 -0.91
N LYS A 112 -20.42 10.59 -0.55
CA LYS A 112 -21.19 11.41 -1.47
C LYS A 112 -20.28 11.97 -2.57
N LYS A 113 -20.81 12.12 -3.79
CA LYS A 113 -20.09 12.78 -4.89
C LYS A 113 -19.59 14.16 -4.44
N GLY A 114 -18.32 14.45 -4.69
CA GLY A 114 -17.69 15.70 -4.26
C GLY A 114 -17.23 15.74 -2.80
N ALA A 115 -17.50 14.71 -1.99
CA ALA A 115 -16.96 14.64 -0.64
C ALA A 115 -15.43 14.51 -0.65
N PHE A 116 -14.86 13.83 -1.63
CA PHE A 116 -13.44 13.75 -1.91
C PHE A 116 -13.20 14.14 -3.36
N LEU A 117 -12.28 15.06 -3.60
CA LEU A 117 -11.89 15.52 -4.93
C LEU A 117 -10.38 15.56 -5.02
N GLU A 118 -9.85 14.91 -6.05
CA GLU A 118 -8.43 14.93 -6.36
C GLU A 118 -8.17 15.86 -7.54
N ASP A 119 -7.22 16.78 -7.39
CA ASP A 119 -6.67 17.59 -8.47
C ASP A 119 -5.31 17.00 -8.85
N ARG A 120 -5.30 16.25 -9.95
CA ARG A 120 -4.11 15.53 -10.42
C ARG A 120 -3.06 16.47 -10.99
N VAL A 121 -3.46 17.60 -11.56
CA VAL A 121 -2.52 18.56 -12.18
C VAL A 121 -1.69 19.26 -11.12
N LYS A 122 -2.31 19.55 -9.98
CA LYS A 122 -1.64 20.23 -8.85
C LYS A 122 -1.16 19.28 -7.76
N SER A 123 -1.24 17.97 -7.98
CA SER A 123 -0.98 16.94 -6.97
C SER A 123 -1.72 17.19 -5.64
N GLY A 124 -2.89 17.83 -5.73
CA GLY A 124 -3.68 18.30 -4.59
C GLY A 124 -4.91 17.43 -4.36
N PHE A 125 -5.48 17.53 -3.17
CA PHE A 125 -6.79 16.95 -2.91
C PHE A 125 -7.56 17.77 -1.88
N THR A 126 -8.88 17.72 -1.99
CA THR A 126 -9.80 18.30 -1.02
C THR A 126 -10.75 17.22 -0.51
N PHE A 127 -11.09 17.32 0.76
CA PHE A 127 -11.96 16.34 1.42
C PHE A 127 -12.79 17.04 2.49
N THR A 128 -13.93 16.44 2.82
CA THR A 128 -14.89 16.94 3.79
C THR A 128 -15.07 15.94 4.92
N ALA A 129 -15.87 16.30 5.93
CA ALA A 129 -16.27 15.34 6.97
C ALA A 129 -17.05 14.13 6.42
N GLY A 130 -17.54 14.19 5.16
CA GLY A 130 -18.23 13.10 4.49
C GLY A 130 -17.32 12.16 3.67
N SER A 131 -16.01 12.41 3.61
CA SER A 131 -15.09 11.59 2.81
C SER A 131 -14.88 10.20 3.39
N CYS A 132 -14.47 9.27 2.54
CA CYS A 132 -14.02 7.95 2.97
C CYS A 132 -12.66 8.03 3.68
N VAL A 133 -12.51 7.30 4.79
CA VAL A 133 -11.24 7.24 5.54
C VAL A 133 -10.12 6.71 4.66
N LEU A 134 -10.40 5.65 3.90
CA LEU A 134 -9.42 5.00 3.06
C LEU A 134 -8.94 5.89 1.90
N GLN A 135 -9.82 6.68 1.26
CA GLN A 135 -9.41 7.63 0.21
C GLN A 135 -8.43 8.68 0.76
N VAL A 136 -8.77 9.25 1.92
CA VAL A 136 -7.96 10.27 2.58
C VAL A 136 -6.62 9.68 3.04
N LEU A 137 -6.64 8.47 3.61
CA LEU A 137 -5.42 7.78 4.03
C LEU A 137 -4.49 7.49 2.85
N CYS A 138 -5.00 6.90 1.77
CA CYS A 138 -4.19 6.60 0.59
C CYS A 138 -3.53 7.88 0.05
N LYS A 139 -4.31 8.97 -0.10
CA LYS A 139 -3.74 10.21 -0.61
C LYS A 139 -2.72 10.84 0.36
N GLN A 140 -2.92 10.72 1.67
CA GLN A 140 -1.92 11.18 2.66
C GLN A 140 -0.62 10.38 2.59
N VAL A 141 -0.69 9.05 2.43
CA VAL A 141 0.50 8.19 2.26
C VAL A 141 1.21 8.49 0.95
N GLU A 142 0.45 8.81 -0.11
CA GLU A 142 1.01 9.19 -1.41
C GLU A 142 1.87 10.46 -1.32
N ILE A 143 1.34 11.52 -0.69
CA ILE A 143 1.97 12.85 -0.68
C ILE A 143 2.93 13.08 0.49
N VAL A 144 2.97 12.19 1.49
CA VAL A 144 3.82 12.43 2.66
C VAL A 144 5.30 12.31 2.28
N GLU A 145 6.03 13.41 2.49
CA GLU A 145 7.46 13.43 2.29
C GLU A 145 8.18 12.92 3.54
N SER A 146 9.00 11.90 3.39
CA SER A 146 9.82 11.34 4.45
C SER A 146 11.05 10.66 3.86
N SER A 147 12.22 10.90 4.46
CA SER A 147 13.45 10.16 4.10
C SER A 147 13.32 8.65 4.33
N LYS A 148 12.35 8.22 5.15
CA LYS A 148 12.04 6.81 5.43
C LYS A 148 10.69 6.38 4.85
N LYS A 149 10.28 6.96 3.71
CA LYS A 149 9.02 6.59 3.02
C LYS A 149 8.93 5.08 2.75
N TYR A 150 10.06 4.40 2.52
CA TYR A 150 10.09 2.93 2.37
C TYR A 150 9.52 2.16 3.56
N LEU A 151 9.58 2.70 4.79
CA LEU A 151 8.94 2.06 5.95
C LEU A 151 7.41 2.16 5.87
N LEU A 152 6.89 3.28 5.35
CA LEU A 152 5.46 3.42 5.03
C LEU A 152 5.07 2.48 3.89
N SER A 153 5.93 2.35 2.88
CA SER A 153 5.72 1.41 1.76
C SER A 153 5.68 -0.05 2.22
N ASP A 154 6.60 -0.48 3.09
CA ASP A 154 6.66 -1.84 3.64
C ASP A 154 5.39 -2.18 4.41
N ILE A 155 4.96 -1.29 5.32
CA ILE A 155 3.76 -1.55 6.12
C ILE A 155 2.46 -1.44 5.30
N PHE A 156 2.38 -0.51 4.35
CA PHE A 156 1.24 -0.40 3.45
C PHE A 156 1.10 -1.65 2.57
N THR A 157 2.21 -2.09 1.96
CA THR A 157 2.25 -3.31 1.13
C THR A 157 1.88 -4.55 1.95
N SER A 158 2.42 -4.65 3.18
CA SER A 158 2.06 -5.74 4.10
C SER A 158 0.57 -5.73 4.48
N TRP A 159 -0.01 -4.56 4.70
CA TRP A 159 -1.44 -4.42 4.98
C TRP A 159 -2.30 -4.84 3.77
N VAL A 160 -1.97 -4.36 2.58
CA VAL A 160 -2.65 -4.74 1.33
C VAL A 160 -2.56 -6.26 1.10
N LEU A 161 -1.37 -6.84 1.27
CA LEU A 161 -1.18 -8.28 1.15
C LEU A 161 -2.05 -9.06 2.16
N THR A 162 -2.17 -8.56 3.39
CA THR A 162 -2.98 -9.20 4.43
C THR A 162 -4.48 -9.03 4.16
N LEU A 163 -4.92 -7.98 3.47
CA LEU A 163 -6.31 -7.87 3.02
C LEU A 163 -6.67 -8.93 1.96
N PHE A 164 -5.71 -9.31 1.13
CA PHE A 164 -5.90 -10.30 0.07
C PHE A 164 -5.76 -11.74 0.55
N TYR A 165 -4.75 -12.02 1.36
CA TYR A 165 -4.37 -13.38 1.76
C TYR A 165 -4.56 -13.66 3.25
N GLY A 166 -5.17 -12.73 3.99
CA GLY A 166 -5.45 -12.90 5.41
C GLY A 166 -6.52 -13.95 5.69
N ASN A 167 -6.57 -14.41 6.94
CA ASN A 167 -7.55 -15.40 7.41
C ASN A 167 -8.98 -14.84 7.61
N SER A 168 -9.22 -13.58 7.24
CA SER A 168 -10.54 -12.94 7.36
C SER A 168 -11.21 -12.87 5.99
N ALA A 169 -12.55 -12.93 5.99
CA ALA A 169 -13.31 -12.66 4.77
C ALA A 169 -12.90 -11.28 4.21
N SER A 170 -12.52 -11.25 2.93
CA SER A 170 -12.14 -10.00 2.26
C SER A 170 -13.29 -8.99 2.37
N PRO A 171 -13.00 -7.71 2.65
CA PRO A 171 -14.05 -6.73 2.84
C PRO A 171 -14.81 -6.50 1.52
N TRP A 172 -16.13 -6.31 1.62
CA TRP A 172 -17.03 -6.24 0.45
C TRP A 172 -16.59 -5.23 -0.62
N TRP A 173 -15.94 -4.14 -0.21
CA TRP A 173 -15.51 -3.04 -1.08
C TRP A 173 -14.23 -3.33 -1.88
N LEU A 174 -13.47 -4.36 -1.52
CA LEU A 174 -12.15 -4.64 -2.14
C LEU A 174 -12.30 -5.19 -3.56
N PHE A 175 -13.34 -5.99 -3.80
CA PHE A 175 -13.64 -6.60 -5.09
C PHE A 175 -15.03 -6.25 -5.62
N SER A 176 -15.71 -5.25 -5.04
CA SER A 176 -17.03 -4.81 -5.51
C SER A 176 -16.94 -4.25 -6.92
N VAL A 177 -17.99 -4.51 -7.71
CA VAL A 177 -18.17 -3.91 -9.04
C VAL A 177 -18.23 -2.37 -8.91
N PRO A 178 -17.66 -1.58 -9.82
CA PRO A 178 -17.69 -0.11 -9.74
C PRO A 178 -19.08 0.50 -9.58
N SER A 179 -20.14 -0.17 -10.06
CA SER A 179 -21.53 0.26 -9.87
C SER A 179 -22.04 0.11 -8.43
N GLN A 180 -21.40 -0.72 -7.61
CA GLN A 180 -21.81 -1.02 -6.22
C GLN A 180 -21.12 -0.13 -5.18
N SER A 181 -20.03 0.54 -5.56
CA SER A 181 -19.28 1.45 -4.69
C SER A 181 -19.11 2.82 -5.34
N SER A 182 -19.58 3.88 -4.66
CA SER A 182 -19.33 5.25 -5.13
C SER A 182 -17.92 5.74 -4.81
N CYS A 183 -17.11 4.94 -4.12
CA CYS A 183 -15.79 5.32 -3.63
C CYS A 183 -14.65 4.82 -4.52
N SER A 184 -13.69 5.70 -4.79
CA SER A 184 -12.47 5.40 -5.54
C SER A 184 -11.37 4.70 -4.72
N CYS A 185 -11.71 4.02 -3.61
CA CYS A 185 -10.73 3.41 -2.71
C CYS A 185 -9.84 2.38 -3.41
N ARG A 186 -10.44 1.50 -4.22
CA ARG A 186 -9.72 0.43 -4.92
C ARG A 186 -8.75 0.97 -5.97
N PRO A 187 -9.15 1.89 -6.87
CA PRO A 187 -8.22 2.64 -7.72
C PRO A 187 -7.06 3.26 -6.94
N LEU A 188 -7.36 3.93 -5.82
CA LEU A 188 -6.34 4.59 -5.00
C LEU A 188 -5.37 3.61 -4.35
N ILE A 189 -5.84 2.45 -3.86
CA ILE A 189 -4.97 1.39 -3.34
C ILE A 189 -4.06 0.85 -4.44
N SER A 190 -4.61 0.59 -5.62
CA SER A 190 -3.86 0.01 -6.74
C SER A 190 -2.76 0.96 -7.19
N ARG A 191 -3.12 2.21 -7.48
CA ARG A 191 -2.16 3.28 -7.82
C ARG A 191 -1.11 3.44 -6.75
N LEU A 192 -1.51 3.61 -5.49
CA LEU A 192 -0.56 3.83 -4.40
C LEU A 192 0.41 2.64 -4.25
N SER A 193 -0.09 1.41 -4.40
CA SER A 193 0.78 0.22 -4.36
C SER A 193 1.84 0.28 -5.47
N PHE A 194 1.45 0.59 -6.70
CA PHE A 194 2.40 0.69 -7.82
C PHE A 194 3.36 1.85 -7.67
N THR A 195 2.90 3.04 -7.28
CA THR A 195 3.78 4.18 -7.03
C THR A 195 4.83 3.87 -5.98
N LEU A 196 4.43 3.29 -4.83
CA LEU A 196 5.37 2.98 -3.75
C LEU A 196 6.39 1.90 -4.12
N LEU A 197 5.97 0.90 -4.91
CA LEU A 197 6.87 -0.15 -5.42
C LEU A 197 7.80 0.37 -6.51
N GLY A 198 7.31 1.21 -7.41
CA GLY A 198 8.11 1.85 -8.45
C GLY A 198 9.15 2.82 -7.88
N GLU A 199 8.77 3.63 -6.88
CA GLU A 199 9.72 4.45 -6.10
C GLU A 199 10.82 3.58 -5.47
N ALA A 200 10.47 2.41 -4.92
CA ALA A 200 11.44 1.47 -4.36
C ALA A 200 12.38 0.90 -5.43
N CYS A 201 11.90 0.62 -6.64
CA CYS A 201 12.73 0.19 -7.78
C CYS A 201 13.76 1.25 -8.18
N PHE A 202 13.43 2.54 -8.11
CA PHE A 202 14.39 3.61 -8.41
C PHE A 202 15.50 3.76 -7.37
N ILE A 203 15.25 3.36 -6.12
CA ILE A 203 16.18 3.53 -5.00
C ILE A 203 17.07 2.30 -4.83
N TYR A 204 16.49 1.09 -4.90
CA TYR A 204 17.18 -0.16 -4.63
C TYR A 204 18.54 -0.35 -5.34
N PRO A 205 18.70 -0.12 -6.66
CA PRO A 205 19.98 -0.32 -7.35
C PRO A 205 21.04 0.69 -6.95
N LYS A 206 20.64 1.87 -6.44
CA LYS A 206 21.55 2.93 -5.97
C LYS A 206 22.14 2.64 -4.58
N LEU A 207 21.58 1.66 -3.86
CA LEU A 207 22.06 1.30 -2.52
C LEU A 207 23.28 0.39 -2.62
N SER A 208 24.35 0.79 -1.91
CA SER A 208 25.52 -0.07 -1.70
C SER A 208 25.11 -1.40 -1.03
N PRO A 209 25.75 -2.55 -1.36
CA PRO A 209 25.54 -3.81 -0.66
C PRO A 209 25.72 -3.74 0.86
N LEU A 210 26.54 -2.80 1.36
CA LEU A 210 26.78 -2.58 2.78
C LEU A 210 25.72 -1.69 3.46
N ASN A 211 24.80 -1.11 2.69
CA ASN A 211 23.75 -0.26 3.23
C ASN A 211 22.72 -1.10 4.00
N SER A 212 22.47 -0.76 5.27
CA SER A 212 21.55 -1.48 6.16
C SER A 212 20.09 -1.44 5.71
N GLU A 213 19.71 -0.53 4.83
CA GLU A 213 18.36 -0.42 4.27
C GLU A 213 18.15 -1.30 3.05
N LYS A 214 19.22 -1.71 2.33
CA LYS A 214 19.11 -2.52 1.11
C LYS A 214 18.31 -3.83 1.32
N PRO A 215 18.49 -4.58 2.42
CA PRO A 215 17.65 -5.74 2.72
C PRO A 215 16.17 -5.39 2.97
N LEU A 216 15.87 -4.21 3.49
CA LEU A 216 14.50 -3.76 3.74
C LEU A 216 13.78 -3.44 2.42
N TYR A 217 14.47 -2.80 1.48
CA TYR A 217 13.95 -2.62 0.12
C TYR A 217 13.77 -3.95 -0.61
N ALA A 218 14.73 -4.88 -0.50
CA ALA A 218 14.59 -6.21 -1.08
C ALA A 218 13.35 -6.95 -0.55
N LYS A 219 13.09 -6.86 0.76
CA LYS A 219 11.88 -7.40 1.40
C LYS A 219 10.62 -6.74 0.84
N LEU A 220 10.55 -5.40 0.81
CA LEU A 220 9.42 -4.65 0.26
C LEU A 220 9.11 -5.07 -1.19
N LEU A 221 10.14 -5.09 -2.04
CA LEU A 221 10.00 -5.46 -3.45
C LEU A 221 9.54 -6.91 -3.62
N THR A 222 10.06 -7.83 -2.80
CA THR A 222 9.62 -9.23 -2.79
C THR A 222 8.15 -9.36 -2.37
N GLN A 223 7.71 -8.61 -1.35
CA GLN A 223 6.30 -8.55 -0.94
C GLN A 223 5.40 -7.91 -2.01
N GLY A 224 5.96 -7.02 -2.83
CA GLY A 224 5.28 -6.37 -3.94
C GLY A 224 4.79 -7.37 -5.00
N ILE A 225 5.54 -8.45 -5.27
CA ILE A 225 5.21 -9.44 -6.30
C ILE A 225 3.78 -10.00 -6.15
N PRO A 226 3.40 -10.62 -5.00
CA PRO A 226 2.04 -11.13 -4.81
C PRO A 226 0.97 -10.02 -4.75
N VAL A 227 1.32 -8.82 -4.27
CA VAL A 227 0.38 -7.67 -4.28
C VAL A 227 0.05 -7.26 -5.70
N VAL A 228 1.08 -7.06 -6.54
CA VAL A 228 0.93 -6.70 -7.96
C VAL A 228 0.12 -7.76 -8.70
N SER A 229 0.47 -9.04 -8.52
CA SER A 229 -0.27 -10.16 -9.09
C SER A 229 -1.74 -10.16 -8.69
N THR A 230 -2.04 -9.98 -7.41
CA THR A 230 -3.43 -9.94 -6.94
C THR A 230 -4.20 -8.78 -7.56
N LEU A 231 -3.62 -7.58 -7.54
CA LEU A 231 -4.23 -6.39 -8.13
C LEU A 231 -4.46 -6.57 -9.64
N LEU A 232 -3.56 -7.28 -10.33
CA LEU A 232 -3.66 -7.50 -11.77
C LEU A 232 -4.72 -8.53 -12.16
N PHE A 233 -4.73 -9.68 -11.46
CA PHE A 233 -5.49 -10.86 -11.87
C PHE A 233 -6.85 -10.98 -11.17
N GLN A 234 -7.02 -10.40 -9.98
CA GLN A 234 -8.29 -10.42 -9.25
C GLN A 234 -9.09 -9.12 -9.43
N ASP A 235 -8.55 -8.14 -10.17
CA ASP A 235 -9.28 -6.95 -10.60
C ASP A 235 -9.74 -7.05 -12.03
N ASP A 236 -10.94 -7.58 -12.22
CA ASP A 236 -11.66 -7.57 -13.51
C ASP A 236 -11.79 -6.15 -14.10
N TYR A 237 -11.65 -5.11 -13.28
CA TYR A 237 -11.73 -3.71 -13.66
C TYR A 237 -10.38 -3.00 -13.59
N PHE A 238 -9.26 -3.75 -13.55
CA PHE A 238 -7.90 -3.21 -13.45
C PHE A 238 -7.66 -2.05 -14.43
N GLY A 239 -7.97 -2.27 -15.71
CA GLY A 239 -7.77 -1.27 -16.76
C GLY A 239 -8.61 0.01 -16.61
N ALA A 240 -9.72 -0.05 -15.87
CA ALA A 240 -10.53 1.14 -15.55
C ALA A 240 -10.12 1.81 -14.24
N ASN A 241 -9.42 1.08 -13.35
CA ASN A 241 -9.05 1.52 -12.01
C ASN A 241 -7.64 2.11 -11.91
N VAL A 242 -6.82 1.92 -12.94
CA VAL A 242 -5.39 2.28 -12.93
C VAL A 242 -5.12 3.26 -14.06
N ASP A 243 -4.50 4.40 -13.73
CA ASP A 243 -4.12 5.41 -14.73
C ASP A 243 -2.78 5.08 -15.39
N ALA A 244 -2.47 5.77 -16.50
CA ALA A 244 -1.28 5.53 -17.31
C ALA A 244 0.02 5.60 -16.49
N ASP A 245 0.15 6.57 -15.58
CA ASP A 245 1.33 6.70 -14.72
C ASP A 245 1.51 5.48 -13.81
N SER A 246 0.42 4.99 -13.23
CA SER A 246 0.41 3.79 -12.41
C SER A 246 0.75 2.52 -13.20
N VAL A 247 0.34 2.46 -14.48
CA VAL A 247 0.72 1.38 -15.40
C VAL A 247 2.22 1.41 -15.65
N GLY A 248 2.81 2.59 -15.90
CA GLY A 248 4.25 2.72 -16.07
C GLY A 248 5.05 2.28 -14.83
N TYR A 249 4.56 2.58 -13.62
CA TYR A 249 5.17 2.07 -12.39
C TYR A 249 5.05 0.55 -12.23
N TYR A 250 3.93 -0.04 -12.67
CA TYR A 250 3.76 -1.49 -12.71
C TYR A 250 4.76 -2.15 -13.67
N GLU A 251 4.87 -1.66 -14.90
CA GLU A 251 5.82 -2.16 -15.92
C GLU A 251 7.27 -2.04 -15.42
N LEU A 252 7.62 -0.87 -14.87
CA LEU A 252 8.93 -0.65 -14.24
C LEU A 252 9.21 -1.69 -13.15
N PHE A 253 8.22 -1.97 -12.29
CA PHE A 253 8.37 -2.95 -11.22
C PHE A 253 8.63 -4.35 -11.78
N VAL A 254 7.79 -4.83 -12.72
CA VAL A 254 7.95 -6.17 -13.30
C VAL A 254 9.31 -6.31 -13.99
N HIS A 255 9.69 -5.34 -14.83
CA HIS A 255 10.99 -5.32 -15.48
C HIS A 255 12.14 -5.34 -14.47
N SER A 256 12.13 -4.43 -13.49
CA SER A 256 13.20 -4.29 -12.49
C SER A 256 13.38 -5.56 -11.65
N MET A 257 12.28 -6.25 -11.31
CA MET A 257 12.35 -7.46 -10.52
C MET A 257 13.00 -8.64 -11.25
N THR A 258 13.03 -8.62 -12.59
CA THR A 258 13.78 -9.63 -13.37
C THR A 258 15.28 -9.33 -13.45
N THR A 259 15.68 -8.07 -13.24
CA THR A 259 17.08 -7.63 -13.36
C THR A 259 17.79 -7.51 -12.02
N PHE A 260 17.05 -7.32 -10.93
CA PHE A 260 17.64 -7.17 -9.61
C PHE A 260 18.20 -8.49 -9.07
N ASP A 261 19.36 -8.41 -8.41
CA ASP A 261 19.95 -9.51 -7.63
C ASP A 261 19.23 -9.68 -6.27
N ILE A 262 17.94 -10.02 -6.33
CA ILE A 262 17.11 -10.34 -5.16
C ILE A 262 16.83 -11.84 -5.16
N LYS A 263 17.16 -12.51 -4.05
CA LYS A 263 16.86 -13.94 -3.87
C LYS A 263 15.37 -14.14 -3.65
N LEU A 264 14.65 -14.51 -4.71
CA LEU A 264 13.24 -14.87 -4.66
C LEU A 264 13.06 -16.36 -4.29
N ASN A 265 12.06 -16.62 -3.45
CA ASN A 265 11.58 -17.99 -3.24
C ASN A 265 10.78 -18.48 -4.46
N GLU A 266 10.58 -19.80 -4.56
CA GLU A 266 9.92 -20.42 -5.70
C GLU A 266 8.52 -19.86 -5.99
N PRO A 267 7.63 -19.66 -4.98
CA PRO A 267 6.32 -19.06 -5.24
C PRO A 267 6.40 -17.65 -5.85
N CYS A 268 7.30 -16.79 -5.36
CA CYS A 268 7.44 -15.44 -5.90
C CYS A 268 8.03 -15.46 -7.31
N ARG A 269 8.97 -16.38 -7.59
CA ARG A 269 9.54 -16.56 -8.94
C ARG A 269 8.46 -16.93 -9.94
N ASN A 270 7.63 -17.92 -9.63
CA ASN A 270 6.54 -18.37 -10.51
C ASN A 270 5.50 -17.28 -10.76
N ILE A 271 5.19 -16.47 -9.73
CA ILE A 271 4.28 -15.33 -9.89
C ILE A 271 4.92 -14.26 -10.79
N LEU A 272 6.20 -13.95 -10.60
CA LEU A 272 6.91 -12.96 -11.41
C LEU A 272 6.97 -13.39 -12.89
N GLU A 273 7.25 -14.67 -13.17
CA GLU A 273 7.23 -15.21 -14.53
C GLU A 273 5.85 -15.05 -15.19
N SER A 274 4.77 -15.32 -14.45
CA SER A 274 3.40 -15.08 -14.92
C SER A 274 3.13 -13.61 -15.21
N LEU A 275 3.61 -12.70 -14.36
CA LEU A 275 3.49 -11.26 -14.57
C LEU A 275 4.24 -10.80 -15.84
N CYS A 276 5.46 -11.29 -16.06
CA CYS A 276 6.22 -10.99 -17.28
C CYS A 276 5.49 -11.48 -18.55
N MET A 277 4.90 -12.68 -18.50
CA MET A 277 4.10 -13.19 -19.63
C MET A 277 2.87 -12.32 -19.91
N GLN A 278 2.19 -11.82 -18.87
CA GLN A 278 1.06 -10.91 -19.05
C GLN A 278 1.48 -9.56 -19.61
N GLU A 279 2.62 -9.01 -19.18
CA GLU A 279 3.19 -7.79 -19.74
C GLU A 279 3.50 -7.97 -21.23
N TYR A 280 4.06 -9.11 -21.64
CA TYR A 280 4.31 -9.42 -23.05
C TYR A 280 3.02 -9.52 -23.88
N LEU A 281 1.96 -10.12 -23.32
CA LEU A 281 0.66 -10.28 -23.99
C LEU A 281 -0.12 -8.98 -24.09
N ARG A 282 0.02 -8.10 -23.09
CA ARG A 282 -0.45 -6.73 -23.14
C ARG A 282 0.51 -5.96 -24.06
N GLN A 283 0.24 -5.96 -25.37
CA GLN A 283 0.93 -5.07 -26.31
C GLN A 283 1.22 -3.71 -25.65
N PRO A 284 2.44 -3.15 -25.75
CA PRO A 284 2.81 -1.97 -24.99
C PRO A 284 1.75 -0.89 -25.17
N MET A 285 1.08 -0.52 -24.07
CA MET A 285 -0.03 0.43 -24.14
C MET A 285 0.44 1.86 -24.41
N CYS A 286 1.75 2.10 -24.32
CA CYS A 286 2.40 3.21 -25.01
C CYS A 286 2.57 2.86 -26.50
N LYS A 287 1.52 3.10 -27.29
CA LYS A 287 1.77 3.64 -28.63
C LYS A 287 2.23 5.07 -28.43
N CYS A 288 3.54 5.28 -28.34
CA CYS A 288 4.11 6.60 -28.57
C CYS A 288 3.81 6.98 -30.02
N GLU A 289 2.63 7.53 -30.28
CA GLU A 289 2.39 8.41 -31.43
C GLU A 289 3.01 9.77 -31.08
N GLY A 290 4.34 9.78 -30.98
CA GLY A 290 5.14 10.91 -30.53
C GLY A 290 6.58 10.58 -30.86
N ASP A 291 7.22 11.51 -31.55
CA ASP A 291 8.51 11.38 -32.21
C ASP A 291 9.51 10.58 -31.35
N THR A 292 10.11 9.55 -31.95
CA THR A 292 11.08 8.64 -31.30
C THR A 292 12.28 9.34 -30.64
N SER A 293 12.41 10.67 -30.76
CA SER A 293 13.35 11.48 -30.02
C SER A 293 13.03 11.60 -28.54
N GLU A 294 11.78 11.69 -28.09
CA GLU A 294 11.47 11.97 -26.66
C GLU A 294 11.72 10.76 -25.75
N VAL A 295 11.39 9.55 -26.19
CA VAL A 295 11.73 8.31 -25.46
C VAL A 295 13.23 8.08 -25.49
N ASN A 296 13.90 8.40 -26.60
CA ASN A 296 15.36 8.36 -26.67
C ASN A 296 16.02 9.45 -25.84
N ASP A 297 15.38 10.59 -25.58
CA ASP A 297 15.91 11.64 -24.71
C ASP A 297 15.70 11.30 -23.22
N LEU A 298 14.62 10.60 -22.88
CA LEU A 298 14.41 9.99 -21.56
C LEU A 298 15.38 8.82 -21.30
N LEU A 299 15.65 7.98 -22.30
CA LEU A 299 16.67 6.93 -22.22
C LEU A 299 18.10 7.49 -22.28
N LYS A 300 18.35 8.57 -23.03
CA LYS A 300 19.66 9.25 -23.06
C LYS A 300 19.96 9.98 -21.76
N SER A 301 18.98 10.65 -21.16
CA SER A 301 19.14 11.27 -19.84
C SER A 301 19.40 10.22 -18.74
N LEU A 302 18.95 8.98 -18.93
CA LEU A 302 19.34 7.83 -18.09
C LEU A 302 20.76 7.32 -18.42
N SER A 303 21.21 7.35 -19.68
CA SER A 303 22.57 6.96 -20.07
C SER A 303 23.65 7.99 -19.70
N CYS A 304 23.31 9.27 -19.59
CA CYS A 304 24.25 10.35 -19.26
C CYS A 304 24.67 10.38 -17.77
N ILE A 305 24.13 9.50 -16.93
CA ILE A 305 24.49 9.39 -15.50
C ILE A 305 25.52 8.27 -15.25
N SER A 306 25.89 7.50 -16.28
CA SER A 306 26.89 6.43 -16.21
C SER A 306 28.10 6.76 -17.09
N ASN A 307 28.94 7.69 -16.63
CA ASN A 307 30.32 7.75 -17.10
C ASN A 307 31.19 6.94 -16.13
N ASP A 308 31.09 5.62 -16.22
CA ASP A 308 32.15 4.71 -15.77
C ASP A 308 32.40 3.69 -16.90
N SER A 309 33.64 3.67 -17.38
CA SER A 309 34.05 3.13 -18.68
C SER A 309 34.18 1.61 -18.76
N GLU A 310 33.30 0.84 -18.10
CA GLU A 310 33.40 -0.63 -18.08
C GLU A 310 32.16 -1.37 -18.62
N VAL A 311 31.15 -0.66 -19.15
CA VAL A 311 29.89 -1.28 -19.64
C VAL A 311 29.81 -1.37 -21.19
N GLN A 312 30.83 -0.93 -21.93
CA GLN A 312 30.78 -0.91 -23.39
C GLN A 312 31.05 -2.26 -24.09
N GLU A 313 31.40 -3.33 -23.37
CA GLU A 313 31.71 -4.63 -23.99
C GLU A 313 30.51 -5.59 -24.10
N CYS A 314 29.35 -5.28 -23.52
CA CYS A 314 28.18 -6.18 -23.52
C CYS A 314 27.12 -5.89 -24.61
N LEU A 315 27.34 -4.92 -25.50
CA LEU A 315 26.36 -4.54 -26.54
C LEU A 315 26.64 -5.04 -27.96
N ASN A 316 27.65 -5.90 -28.16
CA ASN A 316 27.88 -6.52 -29.47
C ASN A 316 27.42 -7.98 -29.49
N PHE A 317 26.11 -8.19 -29.61
CA PHE A 317 25.55 -9.47 -30.07
C PHE A 317 24.48 -9.21 -31.13
N GLN A 318 24.85 -9.39 -32.40
CA GLN A 318 23.90 -9.43 -33.51
C GLN A 318 23.31 -10.85 -33.64
N PRO A 319 21.98 -11.04 -33.71
CA PRO A 319 21.40 -12.34 -34.03
C PRO A 319 21.57 -12.63 -35.51
N GLN A 320 22.18 -13.78 -35.84
CA GLN A 320 22.14 -14.33 -37.20
C GLN A 320 20.72 -14.81 -37.52
N THR A 321 20.09 -14.19 -38.50
CA THR A 321 18.85 -14.66 -39.12
C THR A 321 19.14 -15.89 -39.98
N LYS A 322 18.55 -17.03 -39.63
CA LYS A 322 18.38 -18.15 -40.58
C LYS A 322 17.17 -17.85 -41.46
N HIS A 323 17.42 -17.67 -42.74
CA HIS A 323 16.39 -17.71 -43.79
C HIS A 323 15.69 -19.07 -43.77
N ILE A 324 14.36 -19.05 -43.67
CA ILE A 324 13.50 -20.16 -44.10
C ILE A 324 13.08 -19.81 -45.52
N ASP A 325 13.69 -20.46 -46.51
CA ASP A 325 13.22 -20.41 -47.89
C ASP A 325 11.90 -21.18 -47.99
N THR A 326 10.91 -20.52 -48.58
CA THR A 326 9.66 -21.13 -49.02
C THR A 326 9.74 -21.38 -50.52
N SER A 327 9.81 -22.66 -50.88
CA SER A 327 9.45 -23.18 -52.20
C SER A 327 9.15 -24.66 -52.08
#